data_AF-E2B539-F1
#
_entry.id   AF-E2B539-F1
#
_cell.length_a   1.000
_cell.length_b   1.000
_cell.length_c   1.000
_cell.angle_alpha   90.00
_cell.angle_beta   90.00
_cell.angle_gamma   90.00
#
_symmetry.space_group_name_H-M   'P 1'
#
loop_
_entity.id
_entity.type
_entity.pdbx_description
1 polymer ?
#
loop_
_entity_poly.entity_id
_entity_poly.type
_entity_poly.pdbx_seq_one_letter_code
_entity_poly.pdbx_strand_id
1 'polypeptide(L)' 'WSEKCDRKIDVPLKKLYTNYKVCSDHFTSSMFLNDLKNRLQAHAIP' A
#
# COMPACT_ATOMS: atom_id res chain seq x y z
N TRP A 1 5.10 -1.27 -4.61
CA TRP A 1 4.79 -1.47 -3.18
C TRP A 1 5.95 -2.17 -2.48
N SER A 2 6.24 -3.45 -2.71
CA SER A 2 7.37 -4.16 -2.05
C SER A 2 8.72 -3.42 -2.17
N GLU A 3 9.09 -3.01 -3.39
CA GLU A 3 10.33 -2.26 -3.65
C GLU A 3 10.37 -0.89 -2.97
N LYS A 4 9.22 -0.20 -2.92
CA LYS A 4 9.13 1.14 -2.33
C LYS A 4 9.07 1.14 -0.81
N CYS A 5 8.59 0.04 -0.23
CA CYS A 5 8.62 -0.18 1.21
C CYS A 5 9.97 -0.74 1.70
N ASP A 6 11.01 -0.79 0.85
CA ASP A 6 12.35 -1.34 1.15
C ASP A 6 12.32 -2.71 1.85
N ARG A 7 11.31 -3.53 1.50
CA ARG A 7 11.12 -4.86 2.08
C ARG A 7 11.30 -5.93 1.04
N LYS A 8 12.29 -6.80 1.29
CA LYS A 8 12.40 -8.07 0.59
C LYS A 8 11.33 -9.02 1.11
N ILE A 9 10.27 -9.21 0.32
CA ILE A 9 9.17 -10.11 0.67
C ILE A 9 9.32 -11.39 -0.15
N ASP A 10 9.71 -12.47 0.51
CA ASP A 10 9.92 -13.78 -0.11
C ASP A 10 8.72 -14.72 0.11
N VAL A 11 7.52 -14.19 -0.10
CA VAL A 11 6.27 -14.97 -0.05
C VAL A 11 5.47 -14.80 -1.34
N PRO A 12 4.64 -15.79 -1.73
CA PRO A 12 3.78 -15.66 -2.89
C PRO A 12 2.86 -14.43 -2.79
N LEU A 13 2.59 -13.76 -3.92
CA LEU A 13 1.68 -12.60 -4.01
C LEU A 13 0.34 -12.84 -3.29
N LYS A 14 -0.21 -14.06 -3.36
CA LYS A 14 -1.46 -14.45 -2.69
C LYS A 14 -1.39 -14.42 -1.15
N LYS A 15 -0.20 -14.34 -0.55
CA LYS A 15 -0.03 -14.20 0.91
C LYS A 15 0.21 -12.75 1.35
N LEU A 16 0.41 -11.83 0.39
CA LEU A 16 0.63 -10.42 0.71
C LEU A 16 -0.63 -9.78 1.29
N TYR A 17 -1.79 -10.01 0.67
CA TYR A 17 -3.03 -9.33 1.06
C TYR A 17 -3.58 -9.76 2.44
N THR A 18 -3.10 -10.86 3.01
CA THR A 18 -3.61 -11.38 4.29
C THR A 18 -2.90 -10.78 5.50
N ASN A 19 -1.56 -10.70 5.44
CA ASN A 19 -0.74 -10.39 6.62
C ASN A 19 0.11 -9.12 6.46
N TYR A 20 0.27 -8.60 5.24
CA TYR A 20 1.05 -7.39 5.00
C TYR A 20 0.13 -6.18 4.97
N LYS A 21 0.44 -5.21 5.82
CA LYS A 21 -0.26 -3.93 5.90
C LYS A 21 0.76 -2.81 5.69
N VAL A 22 0.30 -1.72 5.08
CA VAL A 22 1.08 -0.48 4.90
C VAL A 22 0.32 0.64 5.59
N CYS A 23 1.02 1.44 6.38
CA CYS A 23 0.42 2.59 7.06
C CYS A 23 0.03 3.69 6.05
N SER A 24 -0.98 4.50 6.38
CA SER A 24 -1.43 5.61 5.55
C SER A 24 -0.34 6.64 5.26
N ASP A 25 0.65 6.77 6.14
CA ASP A 25 1.70 7.79 6.09
C ASP A 25 2.65 7.61 4.89
N HIS A 26 2.61 6.44 4.24
CA HIS A 26 3.34 6.18 3.01
C HIS A 26 2.65 6.75 1.76
N PHE A 27 1.44 7.29 1.89
CA PHE A 27 0.66 7.79 0.76
C PHE A 27 0.38 9.29 0.93
N THR A 28 0.48 10.05 -0.16
CA THR A 28 0.05 11.45 -0.17
C THR A 28 -1.47 11.54 -0.18
N SER A 29 -2.05 12.63 0.32
CA SER A 29 -3.52 12.82 0.34
C SER A 29 -4.16 12.69 -1.05
N SER A 30 -3.43 13.09 -2.11
CA SER A 30 -3.88 12.96 -3.50
C SER A 30 -3.98 11.53 -4.02
N MET A 31 -3.37 10.55 -3.34
CA MET A 31 -3.42 9.13 -3.71
C MET A 31 -4.66 8.43 -3.16
N PHE A 32 -5.44 9.08 -2.30
CA PHE A 32 -6.70 8.54 -1.80
C PHE A 32 -7.87 8.93 -2.72
N LEU A 33 -8.90 8.09 -2.74
CA LEU A 33 -10.16 8.34 -3.47
C LEU A 33 -11.12 9.22 -2.67
N ASN A 34 -10.83 9.49 -1.40
CA ASN A 34 -11.66 10.27 -0.50
C ASN A 34 -10.85 10.89 0.63
N ASP A 35 -11.45 11.88 1.29
CA ASP A 35 -10.84 12.61 2.40
C ASP A 35 -10.71 11.77 3.69
N LEU A 36 -11.48 10.67 3.79
CA LEU A 36 -11.38 9.72 4.90
C LEU A 36 -10.13 8.84 4.83
N LYS A 37 -9.37 8.90 3.73
CA LYS A 37 -8.14 8.12 3.48
C LYS A 37 -8.30 6.62 3.67
N ASN A 38 -9.50 6.08 3.41
CA ASN A 38 -9.79 4.66 3.59
C ASN A 38 -9.81 3.86 2.27
N ARG A 39 -9.61 4.54 1.14
CA ARG A 39 -9.55 3.95 -0.20
C ARG A 39 -8.45 4.60 -1.02
N LEU A 40 -7.61 3.77 -1.63
CA LEU A 40 -6.53 4.21 -2.50
C LEU A 40 -6.97 4.21 -3.97
N GLN A 41 -6.40 5.12 -4.74
CA GLN A 41 -6.52 5.10 -6.20
C GLN A 41 -5.75 3.91 -6.79
N ALA A 42 -6.15 3.44 -7.97
CA ALA A 42 -5.53 2.28 -8.61
C ALA A 42 -4.02 2.46 -8.91
N HIS A 43 -3.58 3.71 -9.08
CA HIS A 43 -2.18 4.06 -9.33
C HIS A 43 -1.42 4.49 -8.06
N ALA A 44 -2.01 4.37 -6.86
CA ALA A 44 -1.34 4.73 -5.62
C ALA A 44 -0.16 3.78 -5.34
N ILE A 45 0.98 4.36 -4.98
CA ILE A 45 2.21 3.63 -4.65
C ILE A 45 2.74 4.20 -3.32
N PRO A 46 3.02 3.34 -2.31
CA PRO A 46 3.61 3.74 -1.04
C PRO A 46 5.08 4.11 -1.18
#